data_AF-A0A7S4I542-F1
#
_entry.id   AF-A0A7S4I542-F1
#
_cell.length_a   1.000
_cell.length_b   1.000
_cell.length_c   1.000
_cell.angle_alpha   90.00
_cell.angle_beta   90.00
_cell.angle_gamma   90.00
#
_symmetry.space_group_name_H-M   'P 1'
#
loop_
_entity.id
_entity.type
_entity.pdbx_description
1 polymer ?
#
loop_
_entity_poly.entity_id
_entity_poly.type
_entity_poly.pdbx_seq_one_letter_code
_entity_poly.pdbx_strand_id
1 'polypeptide(L)'
;IDQDNVNSLLVRLDSAEFNKKLKNCNVASWAFTPRVLDKEDTVALAIWMFLDLGIAKRFRITRLTLARFILAAQKSYRDEVPYHNWLHAISVTHFAYLLLKLCPLENFLTQLQMDILPLAALCHDIDHRGTNNAFQQVSSSDLAALYSSEGSILERHHLAQTMCLLN
;
A
#
# COMPACT_ATOMS: atom_id res chain seq x y z
N ILE A 1 16.58 0.03 -4.17
CA ILE A 1 15.73 0.30 -5.35
C ILE A 1 16.53 1.10 -6.34
N ASP A 2 16.50 0.70 -7.61
CA ASP A 2 17.22 1.36 -8.70
C ASP A 2 16.69 2.79 -8.96
N GLN A 3 17.60 3.73 -9.21
CA GLN A 3 17.29 5.15 -9.37
C GLN A 3 16.51 5.43 -10.66
N ASP A 4 16.75 4.67 -11.73
CA ASP A 4 16.07 4.86 -13.01
C ASP A 4 14.58 4.49 -12.92
N ASN A 5 14.28 3.42 -12.20
CA ASN A 5 12.89 3.06 -11.87
C ASN A 5 12.14 4.16 -11.12
N VAL A 6 12.80 4.82 -10.16
CA VAL A 6 12.19 5.91 -9.39
C VAL A 6 11.95 7.13 -10.28
N ASN A 7 12.91 7.49 -11.12
CA ASN A 7 12.78 8.61 -12.04
C ASN A 7 11.64 8.38 -13.05
N SER A 8 11.57 7.19 -13.66
CA SER A 8 10.51 6.81 -14.59
C SER A 8 9.12 6.90 -13.95
N LEU A 9 8.99 6.44 -12.71
CA LEU A 9 7.73 6.52 -11.96
C LEU A 9 7.31 7.97 -11.68
N LEU A 10 8.26 8.84 -11.32
CA LEU A 10 7.97 10.26 -11.08
C LEU A 10 7.55 10.98 -12.37
N VAL A 11 8.20 10.67 -13.50
CA VAL A 11 7.79 11.17 -14.83
C VAL A 11 6.37 10.71 -15.17
N ARG A 12 6.06 9.42 -14.94
CA ARG A 12 4.71 8.88 -15.15
C ARG A 12 3.67 9.60 -14.30
N LEU A 13 3.95 9.80 -13.02
CA LEU A 13 3.06 10.48 -12.07
C LEU A 13 2.71 11.91 -12.51
N ASP A 14 3.65 12.63 -13.12
CA ASP A 14 3.43 13.99 -13.65
C ASP A 14 2.89 14.01 -15.10
N SER A 15 2.75 12.85 -15.74
CA SER A 15 2.33 12.78 -17.14
C SER A 15 0.86 13.19 -17.32
N ALA A 16 0.58 13.89 -18.43
CA ALA A 16 -0.79 14.24 -18.81
C ALA A 16 -1.64 12.99 -19.08
N GLU A 17 -1.02 11.92 -19.58
CA GLU A 17 -1.67 10.64 -19.85
C GLU A 17 -2.19 9.99 -18.56
N PHE A 18 -1.33 9.86 -17.54
CA PHE A 18 -1.73 9.31 -16.24
C PHE A 18 -2.85 10.13 -15.60
N ASN A 19 -2.70 11.46 -15.59
CA ASN A 19 -3.73 12.36 -15.07
C ASN A 19 -5.08 12.24 -15.81
N LYS A 20 -5.04 12.09 -17.14
CA LYS A 20 -6.24 11.84 -17.94
C LYS A 20 -6.87 10.48 -17.60
N LYS A 21 -6.04 9.44 -17.40
CA LYS A 21 -6.49 8.10 -17.00
C LYS A 21 -7.23 8.14 -15.66
N LEU A 22 -6.66 8.79 -14.63
CA LEU A 22 -7.31 8.94 -13.32
C LEU A 22 -8.66 9.66 -13.40
N LYS A 23 -8.75 10.72 -14.20
CA LYS A 23 -10.01 11.45 -14.42
C LYS A 23 -11.05 10.58 -15.13
N ASN A 24 -10.67 9.89 -16.20
CA ASN A 24 -11.57 9.04 -16.98
C ASN A 24 -12.10 7.85 -16.15
N CYS A 25 -11.27 7.30 -15.28
CA CYS A 25 -11.65 6.20 -14.41
C CYS A 25 -12.44 6.64 -13.16
N ASN A 26 -12.58 7.95 -12.93
CA ASN A 26 -13.24 8.53 -11.76
C ASN A 26 -12.73 7.91 -10.44
N VAL A 27 -11.43 8.04 -10.16
CA VAL A 27 -10.77 7.38 -9.02
C VAL A 27 -11.34 7.71 -7.64
N ALA A 28 -12.09 8.80 -7.49
CA ALA A 28 -12.80 9.16 -6.26
C ALA A 28 -14.22 8.57 -6.21
N SER A 29 -14.46 7.41 -6.85
CA SER A 29 -15.74 6.71 -6.90
C SER A 29 -15.64 5.32 -6.28
N TRP A 30 -16.68 4.92 -5.55
CA TRP A 30 -16.85 3.55 -5.05
C TRP A 30 -16.95 2.51 -6.17
N ALA A 31 -17.32 2.91 -7.38
CA ALA A 31 -17.40 2.03 -8.54
C ALA A 31 -16.03 1.81 -9.23
N PHE A 32 -15.03 2.63 -8.93
CA PHE A 32 -13.69 2.47 -9.48
C PHE A 32 -12.98 1.28 -8.83
N THR A 33 -12.33 0.45 -9.65
CA THR A 33 -11.55 -0.69 -9.19
C THR A 33 -10.09 -0.53 -9.62
N PRO A 34 -9.10 -0.42 -8.71
CA PRO A 34 -7.69 -0.27 -9.07
C PRO A 34 -7.13 -1.36 -9.99
N ARG A 35 -7.74 -2.56 -9.98
CA ARG A 35 -7.37 -3.70 -10.83
C ARG A 35 -7.50 -3.46 -12.33
N VAL A 36 -8.19 -2.41 -12.76
CA VAL A 36 -8.29 -2.05 -14.20
C VAL A 36 -7.04 -1.33 -14.71
N LEU A 37 -6.14 -0.92 -13.81
CA LEU A 37 -4.88 -0.25 -14.15
C LEU A 37 -3.75 -1.28 -14.31
N ASP A 38 -2.74 -0.92 -15.10
CA ASP A 38 -1.49 -1.67 -15.16
C ASP A 38 -0.68 -1.54 -13.86
N LYS A 39 0.28 -2.45 -13.64
CA LYS A 39 1.04 -2.54 -12.39
C LYS A 39 1.76 -1.23 -12.09
N GLU A 40 2.40 -0.61 -13.07
CA GLU A 40 3.11 0.66 -12.92
C GLU A 40 2.17 1.82 -12.58
N ASP A 41 0.96 1.87 -13.17
CA ASP A 41 -0.05 2.84 -12.85
C ASP A 41 -0.63 2.66 -11.45
N THR A 42 -0.75 1.43 -10.95
CA THR A 42 -1.15 1.20 -9.54
C THR A 42 -0.12 1.71 -8.55
N VAL A 43 1.18 1.65 -8.87
CA VAL A 43 2.26 2.25 -8.07
C VAL A 43 2.18 3.78 -8.11
N ALA A 44 1.96 4.36 -9.29
CA ALA A 44 1.76 5.81 -9.43
C ALA A 44 0.48 6.28 -8.69
N LEU A 45 -0.59 5.49 -8.72
CA LEU A 45 -1.84 5.74 -8.00
C LEU A 45 -1.60 5.78 -6.49
N ALA A 46 -0.80 4.85 -5.94
CA ALA A 46 -0.44 4.88 -4.53
C ALA A 46 0.23 6.21 -4.15
N ILE A 47 1.24 6.66 -4.92
CA ILE A 47 1.90 7.94 -4.64
C ILE A 47 0.89 9.08 -4.74
N TRP A 48 0.08 9.09 -5.79
CA TRP A 48 -0.93 10.11 -6.02
C TRP A 48 -1.91 10.23 -4.84
N MET A 49 -2.41 9.12 -4.30
CA MET A 49 -3.33 9.14 -3.14
C MET A 49 -2.69 9.78 -1.90
N PHE A 50 -1.42 9.47 -1.60
CA PHE A 50 -0.71 10.08 -0.46
C PHE A 50 -0.46 11.59 -0.67
N LEU A 51 -0.25 12.03 -1.92
CA LEU A 51 -0.12 13.44 -2.27
C LEU A 51 -1.48 14.16 -2.17
N ASP A 52 -2.54 13.58 -2.73
CA ASP A 52 -3.90 14.14 -2.75
C ASP A 52 -4.51 14.26 -1.35
N LEU A 53 -4.25 13.28 -0.47
CA LEU A 53 -4.63 13.37 0.95
C LEU A 53 -3.81 14.40 1.73
N GLY A 54 -2.74 14.96 1.14
CA GLY A 54 -1.85 15.93 1.76
C GLY A 54 -0.92 15.35 2.83
N ILE A 55 -0.84 14.02 2.95
CA ILE A 55 -0.02 13.32 3.94
C ILE A 55 1.46 13.68 3.74
N ALA A 56 1.95 13.58 2.50
CA ALA A 56 3.34 13.89 2.20
C ALA A 56 3.71 15.33 2.59
N LYS A 57 2.80 16.29 2.36
CA LYS A 57 3.01 17.69 2.74
C LYS A 57 3.06 17.87 4.26
N ARG A 58 2.13 17.26 5.01
CA ARG A 58 2.07 17.35 6.48
C ARG A 58 3.35 16.82 7.14
N PHE A 59 3.86 15.69 6.68
CA PHE A 59 5.07 15.07 7.22
C PHE A 59 6.37 15.48 6.52
N ARG A 60 6.31 16.43 5.58
CA ARG A 60 7.45 16.91 4.80
C ARG A 60 8.20 15.78 4.07
N ILE A 61 7.47 14.77 3.61
CA ILE A 61 8.02 13.64 2.87
C ILE A 61 8.26 14.09 1.42
N THR A 62 9.50 13.95 0.95
CA THR A 62 9.83 14.28 -0.44
C THR A 62 9.18 13.27 -1.39
N ARG A 63 8.84 13.69 -2.62
CA ARG A 63 8.33 12.78 -3.66
C ARG A 63 9.28 11.62 -3.94
N LEU A 64 10.60 11.88 -3.86
CA LEU A 64 11.63 10.86 -4.03
C LEU A 64 11.57 9.80 -2.92
N THR A 65 11.50 10.23 -1.66
CA THR A 65 11.38 9.32 -0.50
C THR A 65 10.10 8.50 -0.59
N LEU A 66 8.96 9.14 -0.89
CA LEU A 66 7.68 8.46 -1.03
C LEU A 66 7.69 7.43 -2.18
N ALA A 67 8.25 7.79 -3.33
CA ALA A 67 8.34 6.89 -4.47
C ALA A 67 9.23 5.68 -4.18
N ARG A 68 10.37 5.88 -3.51
CA ARG A 68 11.24 4.79 -3.06
C ARG A 68 10.52 3.86 -2.08
N PHE A 69 9.84 4.42 -1.09
CA PHE A 69 9.08 3.64 -0.11
C PHE A 69 7.98 2.80 -0.79
N ILE A 70 7.16 3.42 -1.65
CA ILE A 70 6.05 2.73 -2.32
C ILE A 70 6.55 1.64 -3.27
N LEU A 71 7.64 1.89 -4.02
CA LEU A 71 8.28 0.85 -4.83
C LEU A 71 8.86 -0.28 -3.97
N ALA A 72 9.33 0.02 -2.76
CA ALA A 72 9.85 -1.00 -1.84
C ALA A 72 8.70 -1.89 -1.34
N ALA A 73 7.62 -1.26 -0.86
CA ALA A 73 6.42 -1.95 -0.44
C ALA A 73 5.86 -2.83 -1.56
N GLN A 74 5.74 -2.30 -2.79
CA GLN A 74 5.28 -3.08 -3.95
C GLN A 74 6.15 -4.31 -4.22
N LYS A 75 7.48 -4.17 -4.16
CA LYS A 75 8.41 -5.29 -4.40
C LYS A 75 8.40 -6.34 -3.28
N SER A 76 7.94 -5.97 -2.09
CA SER A 76 7.81 -6.90 -0.97
C SER A 76 6.51 -7.71 -1.01
N TYR A 77 5.61 -7.46 -1.97
CA TYR A 77 4.51 -8.37 -2.30
C TYR A 77 4.95 -9.43 -3.32
N ARG A 78 4.53 -10.68 -3.12
CA ARG A 78 4.91 -11.81 -3.97
C ARG A 78 3.97 -11.94 -5.17
N ASP A 79 4.54 -11.99 -6.37
CA ASP A 79 3.77 -12.07 -7.62
C ASP A 79 3.15 -13.46 -7.83
N GLU A 80 3.69 -14.51 -7.21
CA GLU A 80 3.19 -15.89 -7.31
C GLU A 80 1.95 -16.13 -6.42
N VAL A 81 1.64 -15.22 -5.49
CA VAL A 81 0.48 -15.34 -4.61
C VAL A 81 -0.77 -14.86 -5.35
N PRO A 82 -1.82 -15.70 -5.52
CA PRO A 82 -2.97 -15.34 -6.36
C PRO A 82 -3.82 -14.16 -5.84
N TYR A 83 -3.89 -13.97 -4.52
CA TYR A 83 -4.79 -12.99 -3.91
C TYR A 83 -4.09 -11.93 -3.04
N HIS A 84 -3.44 -12.31 -1.94
CA HIS A 84 -2.72 -11.39 -1.03
C HIS A 84 -1.40 -10.90 -1.65
N ASN A 85 -1.53 -10.18 -2.76
CA ASN A 85 -0.45 -9.60 -3.55
C ASN A 85 -0.66 -8.07 -3.65
N TRP A 86 0.20 -7.41 -4.43
CA TRP A 86 0.17 -5.96 -4.59
C TRP A 86 -1.20 -5.42 -5.04
N LEU A 87 -1.92 -6.13 -5.93
CA LEU A 87 -3.23 -5.68 -6.41
C LEU A 87 -4.29 -5.70 -5.30
N HIS A 88 -4.22 -6.66 -4.36
CA HIS A 88 -5.06 -6.64 -3.17
C HIS A 88 -4.70 -5.45 -2.28
N ALA A 89 -3.42 -5.27 -1.97
CA ALA A 89 -2.94 -4.17 -1.13
C ALA A 89 -3.39 -2.80 -1.66
N ILE A 90 -3.18 -2.50 -2.95
CA ILE A 90 -3.58 -1.22 -3.53
C ILE A 90 -5.11 -1.04 -3.56
N SER A 91 -5.87 -2.13 -3.69
CA SER A 91 -7.34 -2.07 -3.60
C SER A 91 -7.80 -1.69 -2.19
N VAL A 92 -7.15 -2.24 -1.15
CA VAL A 92 -7.43 -1.87 0.25
C VAL A 92 -6.99 -0.44 0.54
N THR A 93 -5.83 0.00 0.04
CA THR A 93 -5.37 1.39 0.16
C THR A 93 -6.33 2.37 -0.53
N HIS A 94 -6.84 2.01 -1.71
CA HIS A 94 -7.82 2.83 -2.42
C HIS A 94 -9.16 2.91 -1.67
N PHE A 95 -9.63 1.81 -1.08
CA PHE A 95 -10.80 1.85 -0.22
C PHE A 95 -10.59 2.76 1.00
N ALA A 96 -9.43 2.70 1.66
CA ALA A 96 -9.07 3.63 2.72
C ALA A 96 -9.03 5.10 2.23
N TYR A 97 -8.51 5.35 1.04
CA TYR A 97 -8.56 6.67 0.40
C TYR A 97 -10.00 7.16 0.20
N LEU A 98 -10.90 6.33 -0.31
CA LEU A 98 -12.31 6.70 -0.50
C LEU A 98 -13.00 7.01 0.83
N LEU A 99 -12.76 6.21 1.87
CA LEU A 99 -13.27 6.50 3.21
C LEU A 99 -12.83 7.88 3.70
N LEU A 100 -11.55 8.22 3.53
CA LEU A 100 -11.02 9.53 3.93
C LEU A 100 -11.54 10.70 3.09
N LYS A 101 -11.93 10.47 1.84
CA LYS A 101 -12.41 11.53 0.92
C LYS A 101 -13.92 11.74 0.97
N LEU A 102 -14.68 10.67 1.22
CA LEU A 102 -16.12 10.63 1.02
C LEU A 102 -16.91 10.44 2.32
N CYS A 103 -16.25 10.02 3.40
CA CYS A 103 -16.88 9.86 4.70
C CYS A 103 -16.31 10.88 5.71
N PRO A 104 -17.13 11.37 6.66
CA PRO A 104 -16.71 12.36 7.64
C PRO A 104 -15.95 11.70 8.80
N LEU A 105 -14.81 11.06 8.50
CA LEU A 105 -14.02 10.31 9.48
C LEU A 105 -13.35 11.20 10.53
N GLU A 106 -13.18 12.50 10.26
CA GLU A 106 -12.68 13.50 11.19
C GLU A 106 -13.54 13.65 12.45
N ASN A 107 -14.81 13.20 12.40
CA ASN A 107 -15.69 13.16 13.56
C ASN A 107 -15.36 12.03 14.54
N PHE A 108 -14.57 11.04 14.12
CA PHE A 108 -14.29 9.81 14.87
C PHE A 108 -12.81 9.53 15.08
N LEU A 109 -11.96 10.02 14.19
CA LEU A 109 -10.54 9.75 14.15
C LEU A 109 -9.73 11.04 14.26
N THR A 110 -8.61 10.97 14.97
CA THR A 110 -7.62 12.05 14.96
C THR A 110 -6.95 12.15 13.58
N GLN A 111 -6.37 13.32 13.28
CA GLN A 111 -5.62 13.51 12.03
C GLN A 111 -4.50 12.46 11.86
N LEU A 112 -3.82 12.08 12.94
CA LEU A 112 -2.76 11.06 12.89
C LEU A 112 -3.32 9.68 12.54
N GLN A 113 -4.48 9.29 13.10
CA GLN A 113 -5.15 8.03 12.76
C GLN A 113 -5.63 8.01 11.31
N MET A 114 -6.12 9.14 10.80
CA MET A 114 -6.47 9.28 9.39
C MET A 114 -5.25 9.19 8.47
N ASP A 115 -4.13 9.80 8.87
CA ASP A 115 -2.90 9.82 8.07
C ASP A 115 -2.19 8.45 8.02
N ILE A 116 -2.27 7.66 9.10
CA ILE A 116 -1.66 6.31 9.15
C ILE A 116 -2.50 5.25 8.42
N LEU A 117 -3.81 5.48 8.26
CA LEU A 117 -4.72 4.48 7.70
C LEU A 117 -4.33 4.00 6.28
N PRO A 118 -4.00 4.87 5.31
CA PRO A 118 -3.55 4.44 3.99
C PRO A 118 -2.21 3.70 4.02
N LEU A 119 -1.31 4.08 4.94
CA LEU A 119 -0.02 3.41 5.13
C LEU A 119 -0.22 1.99 5.66
N ALA A 120 -1.03 1.84 6.71
CA ALA A 120 -1.37 0.54 7.27
C ALA A 120 -2.04 -0.35 6.21
N ALA A 121 -3.01 0.18 5.46
CA ALA A 121 -3.68 -0.53 4.37
C ALA A 121 -2.70 -0.99 3.27
N LEU A 122 -1.75 -0.15 2.86
CA LEU A 122 -0.75 -0.49 1.84
C LEU A 122 0.18 -1.62 2.29
N CYS A 123 0.47 -1.69 3.59
CA CYS A 123 1.50 -2.57 4.13
C CYS A 123 0.96 -3.83 4.82
N HIS A 124 -0.37 -3.96 4.97
CA HIS A 124 -0.98 -4.95 5.86
C HIS A 124 -0.67 -6.42 5.53
N ASP A 125 -0.31 -6.74 4.28
CA ASP A 125 -0.06 -8.09 3.78
C ASP A 125 1.33 -8.26 3.15
N ILE A 126 2.30 -7.39 3.49
CA ILE A 126 3.66 -7.46 2.92
C ILE A 126 4.31 -8.82 3.18
N ASP A 127 4.92 -9.43 2.15
CA ASP A 127 5.52 -10.77 2.17
C ASP A 127 4.54 -11.90 2.53
N HIS A 128 3.23 -11.71 2.33
CA HIS A 128 2.27 -12.81 2.46
C HIS A 128 2.60 -13.97 1.50
N ARG A 129 2.48 -15.22 1.97
CA ARG A 129 2.96 -16.44 1.27
C ARG A 129 1.86 -17.32 0.68
N GLY A 130 0.62 -16.84 0.72
CA GLY A 130 -0.56 -17.55 0.18
C GLY A 130 -1.15 -18.60 1.11
N THR A 131 -0.71 -18.63 2.37
CA THR A 131 -1.19 -19.55 3.41
C THR A 131 -1.70 -18.77 4.62
N ASN A 132 -2.46 -19.40 5.51
CA ASN A 132 -3.04 -18.74 6.69
C ASN A 132 -2.24 -19.05 7.97
N ASN A 133 -2.58 -18.38 9.08
CA ASN A 133 -1.92 -18.56 10.38
C ASN A 133 -1.97 -20.00 10.89
N ALA A 134 -3.08 -20.72 10.68
CA ALA A 134 -3.20 -22.12 11.07
C ALA A 134 -2.22 -23.03 10.31
N PHE A 135 -2.03 -22.79 9.01
CA PHE A 135 -1.03 -23.48 8.22
C PHE A 135 0.38 -23.23 8.75
N GLN A 136 0.73 -21.98 9.08
CA GLN A 136 2.04 -21.64 9.64
C GLN A 136 2.33 -22.44 10.93
N GLN A 137 1.34 -22.54 11.82
CA GLN A 137 1.47 -23.31 13.06
C GLN A 137 1.64 -24.81 12.78
N VAL A 138 0.76 -25.40 11.96
CA VAL A 138 0.77 -26.85 11.71
C VAL A 138 2.01 -27.27 10.93
N SER A 139 2.49 -26.43 10.01
CA SER A 139 3.73 -26.70 9.27
C SER A 139 4.99 -26.42 10.07
N SER A 140 4.89 -25.88 11.29
CA SER A 140 6.04 -25.44 12.11
C SER A 140 7.00 -24.55 11.32
N SER A 141 6.46 -23.56 10.60
CA SER A 141 7.27 -22.68 9.76
C SER A 141 8.21 -21.78 10.59
N ASP A 142 9.22 -21.20 9.95
CA ASP A 142 10.10 -20.20 10.58
C ASP A 142 9.30 -19.01 11.13
N LEU A 143 8.23 -18.58 10.44
CA LEU A 143 7.36 -17.50 10.91
C LEU A 143 6.62 -17.91 12.18
N ALA A 144 6.15 -19.17 12.28
CA ALA A 144 5.55 -19.66 13.51
C ALA A 144 6.58 -19.69 14.65
N ALA A 145 7.81 -20.15 14.39
CA ALA A 145 8.87 -20.14 15.40
C ALA A 145 9.16 -18.73 15.97
N LEU A 146 9.03 -17.69 15.15
CA LEU A 146 9.25 -16.30 15.55
C LEU A 146 8.06 -15.68 16.29
N TYR A 147 6.82 -16.00 15.89
CA TYR A 147 5.65 -15.20 16.27
C TYR A 147 4.51 -15.99 16.95
N SER A 148 4.57 -17.32 17.04
CA SER A 148 3.41 -18.12 17.49
C SER A 148 3.00 -17.90 18.94
N SER A 149 3.93 -17.50 19.81
CA SER A 149 3.66 -17.32 21.25
C SER A 149 2.60 -16.27 21.54
N GLU A 150 2.41 -15.32 20.63
CA GLU A 150 1.52 -14.17 20.81
C GLU A 150 0.34 -14.15 19.81
N GLY A 151 0.17 -15.21 19.02
CA GLY A 151 -0.81 -15.26 17.93
C GLY A 151 -0.53 -14.28 16.79
N SER A 152 -1.43 -14.25 15.80
CA SER A 152 -1.36 -13.34 14.63
C SER A 152 0.01 -13.37 13.91
N ILE A 153 0.46 -14.59 13.56
CA ILE A 153 1.81 -14.86 13.03
C ILE A 153 2.11 -14.02 11.79
N LEU A 154 1.20 -14.04 10.81
CA LEU A 154 1.35 -13.31 9.55
C LEU A 154 1.24 -11.80 9.77
N GLU A 155 0.28 -11.33 10.56
CA GLU A 155 0.09 -9.90 10.80
C GLU A 155 1.30 -9.28 11.54
N ARG A 156 1.92 -10.03 12.47
CA ARG A 156 3.18 -9.63 13.11
C ARG A 156 4.34 -9.60 12.13
N HIS A 157 4.40 -10.57 11.21
CA HIS A 157 5.39 -10.56 10.12
C HIS A 157 5.21 -9.36 9.20
N HIS A 158 4.00 -9.06 8.76
CA HIS A 158 3.69 -7.89 7.92
C HIS A 158 4.11 -6.58 8.59
N LEU A 159 3.84 -6.44 9.89
CA LEU A 159 4.31 -5.31 10.68
C LEU A 159 5.84 -5.24 10.75
N ALA A 160 6.53 -6.37 11.01
CA ALA A 160 7.98 -6.41 11.06
C ALA A 160 8.62 -6.02 9.72
N GLN A 161 8.08 -6.51 8.59
CA GLN A 161 8.50 -6.12 7.25
C GLN A 161 8.27 -4.62 7.00
N THR A 162 7.12 -4.09 7.43
CA THR A 162 6.81 -2.66 7.32
C THR A 162 7.82 -1.81 8.07
N MET A 163 8.18 -2.20 9.31
CA MET A 163 9.20 -1.49 10.09
C MET A 163 10.58 -1.57 9.41
N CYS A 164 10.94 -2.70 8.80
CA CYS A 164 12.18 -2.84 8.02
C CYS A 164 12.22 -1.91 6.80
N LEU A 165 11.08 -1.65 6.15
CA LEU A 165 11.01 -0.73 5.02
C LEU A 165 11.10 0.75 5.41
N LEU A 166 10.72 1.07 6.66
CA LEU A 166 10.73 2.44 7.19
C LEU A 166 12.07 2.84 7.81
N ASN A 167 12.87 1.86 8.26
CA ASN A 167 14.21 2.05 8.84
C ASN A 167 15.30 2.16 7.76
#